data_AF-A0A0R2V4T8-F1
#
_entry.id   AF-A0A0R2V4T8-F1
#
_cell.length_a   1.000
_cell.length_b   1.000
_cell.length_c   1.000
_cell.angle_alpha   90.00
_cell.angle_beta   90.00
_cell.angle_gamma   90.00
#
_symmetry.space_group_name_H-M   'P 1'
#
loop_
_entity.id
_entity.type
_entity.pdbx_description
1 polymer ?
#
loop_
_entity_poly.entity_id
_entity_poly.type
_entity_poly.pdbx_seq_one_letter_code
_entity_poly.pdbx_strand_id
1 'polypeptide(L)'
;MYKQFKWYESITNMETVFGIDGCKYGWLVAGINKSNDFDFWLIDSLDKLNGITNQLIVAGIDIPLELHNSGKRLAESEARVLLKFRSPTIFSSPCILALDANSYLEACTINYAVCKKKISKQAWFLFKKIKDARNIYSADNLATKLYEVHPELSFMAMNNMEVVAEKKKTEEGVAKRIALIKKQYPLFNFKSIRNKLEKKYVNDDDILDSIAVLWSTQKIIDNIASYVPKNPETPMSKIYY
;
A
#
# COMPACT_ATOMS: atom_id res chain seq x y z
N MET A 1 11.38 21.01 -9.30
CA MET A 1 10.47 22.17 -9.21
C MET A 1 9.17 21.66 -8.58
N TYR A 2 8.99 21.93 -7.29
CA TYR A 2 7.94 21.36 -6.46
C TYR A 2 6.59 22.03 -6.76
N LYS A 3 5.53 21.24 -6.96
CA LYS A 3 4.16 21.74 -6.80
C LYS A 3 3.78 21.55 -5.34
N GLN A 4 3.98 22.62 -4.59
CA GLN A 4 3.72 22.72 -3.17
C GLN A 4 2.22 22.98 -2.99
N PHE A 5 1.46 21.94 -2.65
CA PHE A 5 0.19 22.15 -1.95
C PHE A 5 0.57 22.52 -0.51
N LYS A 6 0.40 23.80 -0.13
CA LYS A 6 0.57 24.28 1.25
C LYS A 6 -0.23 23.34 2.18
N TRP A 7 0.27 22.92 3.35
CA TRP A 7 0.52 23.76 4.52
C TRP A 7 1.73 23.28 5.34
N TYR A 8 2.58 24.24 5.73
CA TYR A 8 3.60 24.10 6.77
C TYR A 8 3.39 25.27 7.73
N GLU A 9 2.45 25.14 8.66
CA GLU A 9 2.37 26.01 9.83
C GLU A 9 2.15 25.15 11.07
N SER A 10 3.05 25.32 12.04
CA SER A 10 3.17 24.66 13.34
C SER A 10 3.63 23.19 13.33
N ILE A 11 4.96 23.03 13.37
CA ILE A 11 5.65 21.86 13.93
C ILE A 11 5.21 21.74 15.39
N THR A 12 4.12 21.03 15.65
CA THR A 12 3.77 20.40 16.93
C THR A 12 2.48 19.61 16.71
N ASN A 13 2.56 18.43 16.07
CA ASN A 13 1.83 17.19 16.45
C ASN A 13 1.97 16.00 15.49
N MET A 14 2.79 15.01 15.89
CA MET A 14 2.46 13.58 16.10
C MET A 14 1.74 12.74 15.03
N GLU A 15 1.71 13.09 13.75
CA GLU A 15 1.31 12.09 12.74
C GLU A 15 2.45 11.11 12.49
N THR A 16 2.32 9.92 13.08
CA THR A 16 3.31 8.85 13.04
C THR A 16 2.79 7.60 12.36
N VAL A 17 1.50 7.54 12.05
CA VAL A 17 0.85 6.37 11.45
C VAL A 17 0.33 6.71 10.07
N PHE A 18 0.79 6.01 9.04
CA PHE A 18 0.46 6.32 7.65
C PHE A 18 -0.02 5.10 6.86
N GLY A 19 -0.89 5.36 5.89
CA GLY A 19 -1.19 4.43 4.80
C GLY A 19 -0.65 4.95 3.49
N ILE A 20 0.05 4.10 2.74
CA ILE A 20 0.75 4.49 1.52
C ILE A 20 0.27 3.67 0.34
N ASP A 21 -0.07 4.35 -0.76
CA ASP A 21 -0.36 3.70 -2.04
C ASP A 21 0.39 4.38 -3.21
N GLY A 22 0.63 3.61 -4.27
CA GLY A 22 1.32 4.07 -5.46
C GLY A 22 0.42 4.83 -6.42
N CYS A 23 0.73 6.09 -6.68
CA CYS A 23 0.02 6.93 -7.65
C CYS A 23 0.93 7.38 -8.81
N LYS A 24 0.39 8.15 -9.76
CA LYS A 24 1.17 8.64 -10.93
C LYS A 24 2.29 9.61 -10.55
N TYR A 25 2.17 10.32 -9.43
CA TYR A 25 3.22 11.21 -8.93
C TYR A 25 4.41 10.44 -8.34
N GLY A 26 4.14 9.25 -7.81
CA GLY A 26 5.02 8.55 -6.87
C GLY A 26 4.12 7.86 -5.86
N TRP A 27 4.11 8.34 -4.63
CA TRP A 27 3.34 7.78 -3.53
C TRP A 27 2.36 8.81 -2.99
N LEU A 28 1.14 8.35 -2.70
CA LEU A 28 0.18 9.06 -1.89
C LEU A 28 0.28 8.50 -0.47
N VAL A 29 0.61 9.39 0.47
CA VAL A 29 0.66 9.08 1.90
C VAL A 29 -0.59 9.68 2.54
N ALA A 30 -1.36 8.87 3.25
CA ALA A 30 -2.52 9.27 4.01
C ALA A 30 -2.24 9.16 5.52
N GLY A 31 -2.59 10.20 6.27
CA GLY A 31 -2.52 10.26 7.73
C GLY A 31 -3.81 10.83 8.31
N ILE A 32 -3.94 10.80 9.63
CA ILE A 32 -5.06 11.42 10.35
C ILE A 32 -4.48 12.42 11.34
N ASN A 33 -4.94 13.67 11.21
CA ASN A 33 -4.55 14.73 12.11
C ASN A 33 -5.36 14.72 13.40
N LYS A 34 -4.98 15.61 14.33
CA LYS A 34 -5.63 15.73 15.65
C LYS A 34 -7.11 16.08 15.61
N SER A 35 -7.59 16.65 14.51
CA SER A 35 -9.00 16.98 14.32
C SER A 35 -9.79 15.79 13.76
N ASN A 36 -9.19 14.60 13.67
CA ASN A 36 -9.73 13.41 13.03
C ASN A 36 -10.08 13.63 11.54
N ASP A 37 -9.38 14.55 10.87
CA ASP A 37 -9.45 14.74 9.42
C ASP A 37 -8.24 14.09 8.74
N PHE A 38 -8.38 13.78 7.45
CA PHE A 38 -7.32 13.17 6.67
C PHE A 38 -6.38 14.24 6.09
N ASP A 39 -5.09 14.05 6.35
CA ASP A 39 -4.03 14.74 5.66
C ASP A 39 -3.36 13.83 4.63
N PHE A 40 -2.93 14.44 3.52
CA PHE A 40 -2.35 13.72 2.39
C PHE A 40 -1.06 14.40 1.92
N TRP A 41 -0.04 13.57 1.66
CA TRP A 41 1.23 14.03 1.10
C TRP A 41 1.52 13.28 -0.20
N LEU A 42 2.00 14.02 -1.20
CA LEU A 42 2.53 13.47 -2.44
C LEU A 42 4.05 13.52 -2.39
N ILE A 43 4.66 12.33 -2.43
CA ILE A 43 6.12 12.16 -2.46
C ILE A 43 6.50 11.33 -3.68
N ASP A 44 7.58 11.70 -4.36
CA ASP A 44 8.06 10.99 -5.56
C ASP A 44 8.94 9.76 -5.22
N SER A 45 9.31 9.61 -3.94
CA SER A 45 10.19 8.58 -3.38
C SER A 45 9.97 8.46 -1.86
N LEU A 46 10.14 7.25 -1.30
CA LEU A 46 9.83 6.98 0.12
C LEU A 46 10.86 7.52 1.11
N ASP A 47 12.08 7.83 0.66
CA ASP A 47 13.10 8.53 1.44
C ASP A 47 12.62 9.90 1.98
N LYS A 48 11.62 10.49 1.32
CA LYS A 48 10.99 11.76 1.75
C LYS A 48 9.97 11.61 2.88
N LEU A 49 9.64 10.39 3.33
CA LEU A 49 8.72 10.17 4.46
C LEU A 49 9.19 10.88 5.73
N ASN A 50 10.50 10.85 6.01
CA ASN A 50 11.08 11.52 7.18
C ASN A 50 10.98 13.06 7.11
N GLY A 51 10.65 13.63 5.94
CA GLY A 51 10.34 15.05 5.80
C GLY A 51 8.94 15.43 6.31
N ILE A 52 8.06 14.44 6.52
CA ILE A 52 6.69 14.64 7.05
C ILE A 52 6.74 14.83 8.57
N THR A 53 7.56 14.04 9.27
CA THR A 53 7.70 14.08 10.73
C THR A 53 9.10 13.65 11.17
N ASN A 54 9.57 14.21 12.29
CA ASN A 54 10.82 13.82 12.94
C ASN A 54 10.64 12.66 13.96
N GLN A 55 9.42 12.15 14.11
CA GLN A 55 9.10 11.05 15.02
C GLN A 55 9.19 9.69 14.31
N LEU A 56 9.21 8.61 15.09
CA LEU A 56 9.13 7.25 14.54
C LEU A 56 7.86 7.10 13.70
N ILE A 57 8.02 6.73 12.44
CA ILE A 57 6.94 6.45 11.51
C ILE A 57 6.59 4.97 11.56
N VAL A 58 5.30 4.66 11.54
CA VAL A 58 4.73 3.34 11.29
C VAL A 58 3.81 3.44 10.08
N ALA A 59 4.17 2.78 8.99
CA ALA A 59 3.45 2.90 7.73
C ALA A 59 3.06 1.53 7.18
N GLY A 60 1.84 1.42 6.68
CA GLY A 60 1.43 0.35 5.78
C GLY A 60 1.64 0.76 4.32
N ILE A 61 1.90 -0.20 3.44
CA ILE A 61 2.07 0.05 2.01
C ILE A 61 1.57 -1.12 1.15
N ASP A 62 0.87 -0.81 0.05
CA ASP A 62 0.43 -1.81 -0.95
C ASP A 62 1.54 -2.13 -1.96
N ILE A 63 2.60 -2.76 -1.46
CA ILE A 63 3.67 -3.28 -2.30
C ILE A 63 4.38 -4.44 -1.60
N PRO A 64 4.82 -5.48 -2.35
CA PRO A 64 5.56 -6.56 -1.72
C PRO A 64 6.86 -6.05 -1.09
N LEU A 65 7.00 -6.28 0.22
CA LEU A 65 8.19 -5.93 0.99
C LEU A 65 9.14 -7.13 1.07
N GLU A 66 8.68 -8.27 1.60
CA GLU A 66 9.50 -9.46 1.78
C GLU A 66 9.43 -10.39 0.54
N LEU A 67 10.45 -10.32 -0.33
CA LEU A 67 10.58 -11.12 -1.55
C LEU A 67 11.52 -12.29 -1.35
N HIS A 68 11.20 -13.42 -1.99
CA HIS A 68 11.97 -14.66 -1.85
C HIS A 68 12.68 -15.03 -3.14
N ASN A 69 13.72 -15.87 -3.03
CA ASN A 69 14.43 -16.43 -4.19
C ASN A 69 13.48 -17.21 -5.11
N SER A 70 12.60 -18.05 -4.55
CA SER A 70 11.67 -18.85 -5.35
C SER A 70 10.55 -18.04 -6.02
N GLY A 71 10.38 -16.76 -5.63
CA GLY A 71 9.29 -15.86 -6.05
C GLY A 71 7.88 -16.28 -5.61
N LYS A 72 7.70 -17.47 -5.04
CA LYS A 72 6.42 -17.90 -4.46
C LYS A 72 6.34 -17.44 -3.01
N ARG A 73 5.20 -16.87 -2.63
CA ARG A 73 4.93 -16.40 -1.27
C ARG A 73 3.60 -16.99 -0.79
N LEU A 74 3.57 -17.59 0.39
CA LEU A 74 2.35 -18.13 1.02
C LEU A 74 1.37 -17.01 1.31
N ALA A 75 1.85 -15.82 1.69
CA ALA A 75 1.02 -14.62 1.89
C ALA A 75 0.11 -14.36 0.69
N GLU A 76 0.71 -14.39 -0.49
CA GLU A 76 0.05 -14.22 -1.77
C GLU A 76 -0.92 -15.36 -2.12
N SER A 77 -0.59 -16.60 -1.75
CA SER A 77 -1.45 -17.76 -1.99
C SER A 77 -2.70 -17.70 -1.11
N GLU A 78 -2.53 -17.47 0.20
CA GLU A 78 -3.63 -17.37 1.16
C GLU A 78 -4.49 -16.11 0.91
N ALA A 79 -3.88 -14.99 0.52
CA ALA A 79 -4.61 -13.80 0.10
C ALA A 79 -5.55 -14.08 -1.09
N ARG A 80 -5.10 -14.89 -2.07
CA ARG A 80 -5.96 -15.30 -3.20
C ARG A 80 -7.10 -16.20 -2.76
N VAL A 81 -6.88 -17.08 -1.78
CA VAL A 81 -7.94 -17.92 -1.20
C VAL A 81 -9.01 -17.05 -0.53
N LEU A 82 -8.60 -16.05 0.26
CA LEU A 82 -9.52 -15.13 0.94
C LEU A 82 -10.34 -14.31 -0.06
N LEU A 83 -9.69 -13.76 -1.10
CA LEU A 83 -10.36 -12.90 -2.09
C LEU A 83 -11.18 -13.67 -3.14
N LYS A 84 -11.08 -15.00 -3.23
CA LYS A 84 -11.90 -15.85 -4.11
C LYS A 84 -11.90 -15.34 -5.56
N PHE A 85 -13.05 -14.90 -6.07
CA PHE A 85 -13.23 -14.38 -7.43
C PHE A 85 -12.54 -13.01 -7.66
N ARG A 86 -12.10 -12.34 -6.59
CA ARG A 86 -11.24 -11.15 -6.63
C ARG A 86 -9.75 -11.51 -6.50
N SER A 87 -9.37 -12.78 -6.45
CA SER A 87 -7.95 -13.20 -6.42
C SER A 87 -7.04 -12.58 -7.51
N PRO A 88 -7.51 -12.16 -8.71
CA PRO A 88 -6.66 -11.45 -9.67
C PRO A 88 -6.18 -10.07 -9.21
N THR A 89 -6.72 -9.52 -8.11
CA THR A 89 -6.21 -8.28 -7.51
C THR A 89 -4.91 -8.51 -6.75
N ILE A 90 -4.63 -9.74 -6.31
CA ILE A 90 -3.36 -10.06 -5.64
C ILE A 90 -2.25 -10.09 -6.67
N PHE A 91 -1.34 -9.13 -6.52
CA PHE A 91 -0.11 -9.04 -7.28
C PHE A 91 0.74 -10.32 -7.14
N SER A 92 1.34 -10.80 -8.23
CA SER A 92 2.35 -11.85 -8.18
C SER A 92 3.73 -11.21 -8.13
N SER A 93 4.39 -11.32 -6.98
CA SER A 93 5.70 -10.72 -6.77
C SER A 93 6.76 -11.39 -7.67
N PRO A 94 7.74 -10.63 -8.18
CA PRO A 94 8.89 -11.23 -8.82
C PRO A 94 9.75 -11.98 -7.78
N CYS A 95 10.62 -12.89 -8.23
CA CYS A 95 11.72 -13.31 -7.36
C CYS A 95 12.65 -12.12 -7.08
N ILE A 96 13.30 -12.15 -5.92
CA ILE A 96 14.20 -11.06 -5.51
C ILE A 96 15.29 -10.79 -6.56
N LEU A 97 15.86 -11.83 -7.15
CA LEU A 97 16.93 -11.72 -8.16
C LEU A 97 16.48 -11.00 -9.43
N ALA A 98 15.20 -11.07 -9.78
CA ALA A 98 14.72 -10.40 -10.99
C ALA A 98 14.72 -8.88 -10.84
N LEU A 99 14.69 -8.35 -9.61
CA LEU A 99 14.74 -6.90 -9.40
C LEU A 99 16.03 -6.29 -9.94
N ASP A 100 17.16 -7.00 -9.94
CA ASP A 100 18.44 -6.46 -10.41
C ASP A 100 18.55 -6.36 -11.94
N ALA A 101 17.54 -6.84 -12.68
CA ALA A 101 17.50 -6.74 -14.12
C ALA A 101 17.47 -5.30 -14.63
N ASN A 102 18.20 -5.05 -15.71
CA ASN A 102 18.28 -3.77 -16.41
C ASN A 102 17.23 -3.64 -17.52
N SER A 103 16.57 -4.73 -17.89
CA SER A 103 15.53 -4.74 -18.91
C SER A 103 14.38 -5.71 -18.58
N TYR A 104 13.22 -5.46 -19.18
CA TYR A 104 12.06 -6.35 -19.03
C TYR A 104 12.35 -7.79 -19.50
N LEU A 105 13.12 -7.94 -20.60
CA LEU A 105 13.46 -9.25 -21.16
C LEU A 105 14.41 -10.02 -20.23
N GLU A 106 15.41 -9.33 -19.68
CA GLU A 106 16.32 -9.88 -18.68
C GLU A 106 15.56 -10.29 -17.41
N ALA A 107 14.69 -9.42 -16.89
CA ALA A 107 13.85 -9.72 -15.73
C ALA A 107 13.01 -10.98 -15.96
N CYS A 108 12.35 -11.07 -17.13
CA CYS A 108 11.58 -12.25 -17.51
C CYS A 108 12.44 -13.51 -17.57
N THR A 109 13.68 -13.40 -18.05
CA THR A 109 14.63 -14.52 -18.15
C THR A 109 15.02 -15.02 -16.76
N ILE A 110 15.43 -14.11 -15.87
CA ILE A 110 15.79 -14.42 -14.48
C ILE A 110 14.59 -15.03 -13.74
N ASN A 111 13.43 -14.39 -13.81
CA ASN A 111 12.24 -14.86 -13.11
C ASN A 111 11.74 -16.20 -13.66
N TYR A 112 11.85 -16.44 -14.97
CA TYR A 112 11.47 -17.72 -15.56
C TYR A 112 12.43 -18.84 -15.14
N ALA A 113 13.73 -18.57 -15.09
CA ALA A 113 14.72 -19.56 -14.66
C ALA A 113 14.38 -20.14 -13.27
N VAL A 114 13.99 -19.27 -12.34
CA VAL A 114 13.73 -19.62 -10.93
C VAL A 114 12.27 -20.00 -10.66
N CYS A 115 11.32 -19.18 -11.11
CA CYS A 115 9.89 -19.33 -10.79
C CYS A 115 9.09 -20.11 -11.83
N LYS A 116 9.70 -20.42 -12.99
CA LYS A 116 9.02 -20.99 -14.18
C LYS A 116 7.85 -20.13 -14.69
N LYS A 117 7.87 -18.83 -14.37
CA LYS A 117 6.88 -17.83 -14.78
C LYS A 117 7.58 -16.57 -15.26
N LYS A 118 7.07 -15.96 -16.33
CA LYS A 118 7.53 -14.65 -16.81
C LYS A 118 6.86 -13.53 -16.01
N ILE A 119 7.52 -12.38 -15.94
CA ILE A 119 7.00 -11.17 -15.29
C ILE A 119 5.97 -10.51 -16.22
N SER A 120 4.85 -10.05 -15.68
CA SER A 120 3.88 -9.27 -16.45
C SER A 120 4.39 -7.83 -16.64
N LYS A 121 3.92 -7.13 -17.68
CA LYS A 121 4.27 -5.70 -17.85
C LYS A 121 3.85 -4.85 -16.64
N GLN A 122 2.70 -5.14 -16.04
CA GLN A 122 2.24 -4.46 -14.83
C GLN A 122 3.24 -4.64 -13.67
N ALA A 123 3.71 -5.87 -13.46
CA ALA A 123 4.74 -6.15 -12.45
C ALA A 123 6.05 -5.42 -12.75
N TRP A 124 6.50 -5.43 -14.00
CA TRP A 124 7.69 -4.69 -14.41
C TRP A 124 7.59 -3.18 -14.11
N PHE A 125 6.44 -2.56 -14.37
CA PHE A 125 6.24 -1.13 -14.05
C PHE A 125 6.28 -0.83 -12.55
N LEU A 126 6.06 -1.84 -11.69
CA LEU A 126 6.19 -1.70 -10.24
C LEU A 126 7.62 -1.90 -9.74
N PHE A 127 8.57 -2.39 -10.54
CA PHE A 127 9.94 -2.69 -10.06
C PHE A 127 10.61 -1.52 -9.38
N LYS A 128 10.50 -0.31 -9.95
CA LYS A 128 11.06 0.90 -9.33
C LYS A 128 10.47 1.13 -7.94
N LYS A 129 9.16 0.96 -7.80
CA LYS A 129 8.45 1.13 -6.53
C LYS A 129 8.80 0.04 -5.52
N ILE A 130 8.93 -1.22 -5.98
CA ILE A 130 9.33 -2.34 -5.12
C ILE A 130 10.74 -2.09 -4.58
N LYS A 131 11.68 -1.64 -5.43
CA LYS A 131 13.03 -1.26 -5.00
C LYS A 131 13.01 -0.12 -3.98
N ASP A 132 12.26 0.94 -4.25
CA ASP A 132 12.10 2.08 -3.35
C ASP A 132 11.60 1.66 -1.95
N ALA A 133 10.52 0.87 -1.90
CA ALA A 133 9.99 0.35 -0.64
C ALA A 133 10.95 -0.60 0.07
N ARG A 134 11.63 -1.48 -0.67
CA ARG A 134 12.62 -2.40 -0.12
C ARG A 134 13.85 -1.70 0.44
N ASN A 135 14.26 -0.55 -0.10
CA ASN A 135 15.37 0.22 0.45
C ASN A 135 15.04 0.75 1.85
N ILE A 136 13.80 1.20 2.08
CA ILE A 136 13.34 1.62 3.40
C ILE A 136 13.16 0.42 4.34
N TYR A 137 12.57 -0.66 3.84
CA TYR A 137 12.28 -1.87 4.60
C TYR A 137 13.54 -2.66 5.02
N SER A 138 14.55 -2.76 4.15
CA SER A 138 15.75 -3.58 4.40
C SER A 138 16.85 -2.83 5.15
N ALA A 139 16.72 -1.51 5.32
CA ALA A 139 17.63 -0.74 6.14
C ALA A 139 17.33 -0.98 7.62
N ASP A 140 18.34 -0.90 8.48
CA ASP A 140 18.17 -0.68 9.93
C ASP A 140 17.63 0.74 10.19
N ASN A 141 16.60 1.14 9.45
CA ASN A 141 15.99 2.45 9.53
C ASN A 141 15.17 2.53 10.81
N LEU A 142 15.81 3.01 11.86
CA LEU A 142 15.19 3.21 13.17
C LEU A 142 14.08 4.27 13.14
N ALA A 143 13.96 5.07 12.07
CA ALA A 143 12.95 6.12 11.95
C ALA A 143 11.65 5.65 11.30
N THR A 144 11.63 4.53 10.55
CA THR A 144 10.42 4.07 9.82
C THR A 144 10.24 2.56 9.90
N LYS A 145 9.09 2.13 10.45
CA LYS A 145 8.62 0.74 10.39
C LYS A 145 7.60 0.60 9.26
N LEU A 146 7.92 -0.22 8.27
CA LEU A 146 7.09 -0.41 7.08
C LEU A 146 6.46 -1.82 7.08
N TYR A 147 5.15 -1.89 6.82
CA TYR A 147 4.37 -3.14 6.79
C TYR A 147 3.68 -3.29 5.44
N GLU A 148 3.70 -4.51 4.88
CA GLU A 148 2.97 -4.83 3.65
C GLU A 148 1.48 -5.02 3.97
N VAL A 149 0.62 -4.25 3.30
CA VAL A 149 -0.83 -4.21 3.53
C VAL A 149 -1.55 -4.25 2.19
N HIS A 150 -2.66 -4.99 2.08
CA HIS A 150 -3.39 -5.09 0.81
C HIS A 150 -4.81 -4.48 0.88
N PRO A 151 -5.10 -3.41 0.11
CA PRO A 151 -6.37 -2.67 0.19
C PRO A 151 -7.63 -3.51 0.03
N GLU A 152 -7.67 -4.48 -0.89
CA GLU A 152 -8.88 -5.30 -1.07
C GLU A 152 -9.11 -6.26 0.10
N LEU A 153 -8.05 -6.68 0.80
CA LEU A 153 -8.21 -7.46 2.03
C LEU A 153 -8.69 -6.56 3.17
N SER A 154 -8.16 -5.33 3.27
CA SER A 154 -8.62 -4.32 4.22
C SER A 154 -10.11 -4.00 4.01
N PHE A 155 -10.55 -3.77 2.77
CA PHE A 155 -11.96 -3.56 2.44
C PHE A 155 -12.83 -4.77 2.74
N MET A 156 -12.33 -5.99 2.51
CA MET A 156 -13.02 -7.21 2.91
C MET A 156 -13.21 -7.27 4.44
N ALA A 157 -12.18 -6.94 5.21
CA ALA A 157 -12.27 -6.89 6.68
C ALA A 157 -13.21 -5.78 7.18
N MET A 158 -13.16 -4.57 6.60
CA MET A 158 -14.15 -3.51 6.86
C MET A 158 -15.59 -3.93 6.52
N ASN A 159 -15.75 -4.88 5.60
CA ASN A 159 -17.02 -5.43 5.16
C ASN A 159 -17.32 -6.78 5.86
N ASN A 160 -16.94 -6.95 7.13
CA ASN A 160 -17.22 -8.14 7.93
C ASN A 160 -16.70 -9.46 7.31
N MET A 161 -15.50 -9.40 6.72
CA MET A 161 -14.88 -10.52 5.99
C MET A 161 -15.62 -10.96 4.71
N GLU A 162 -16.54 -10.13 4.20
CA GLU A 162 -17.18 -10.34 2.90
C GLU A 162 -16.44 -9.59 1.78
N VAL A 163 -16.04 -10.31 0.74
CA VAL A 163 -15.31 -9.76 -0.40
C VAL A 163 -16.17 -8.73 -1.16
N VAL A 164 -15.63 -7.52 -1.36
CA VAL A 164 -16.27 -6.48 -2.20
C VAL A 164 -16.25 -6.94 -3.66
N ALA A 165 -17.42 -7.20 -4.23
CA ALA A 165 -17.53 -7.76 -5.56
C ALA A 165 -17.28 -6.74 -6.66
N GLU A 166 -17.68 -5.50 -6.40
CA GLU A 166 -17.67 -4.39 -7.33
C GLU A 166 -16.23 -3.88 -7.55
N LYS A 167 -15.86 -3.77 -8.83
CA LYS A 167 -14.51 -3.34 -9.23
C LYS A 167 -14.27 -1.90 -8.77
N LYS A 168 -13.09 -1.63 -8.20
CA LYS A 168 -12.71 -0.30 -7.67
C LYS A 168 -12.79 0.88 -8.66
N LYS A 169 -12.87 0.60 -9.96
CA LYS A 169 -12.98 1.62 -11.03
C LYS A 169 -14.40 1.85 -11.54
N THR A 170 -15.41 1.12 -11.05
CA THR A 170 -16.81 1.42 -11.34
C THR A 170 -17.36 2.39 -10.30
N GLU A 171 -18.36 3.19 -10.67
CA GLU A 171 -19.02 4.12 -9.73
C GLU A 171 -19.57 3.39 -8.50
N GLU A 172 -20.17 2.21 -8.70
CA GLU A 172 -20.66 1.36 -7.63
C GLU A 172 -19.54 0.87 -6.70
N GLY A 173 -18.41 0.44 -7.26
CA GLY A 173 -17.27 -0.02 -6.47
C GLY A 173 -16.57 1.10 -5.70
N VAL A 174 -16.56 2.32 -6.25
CA VAL A 174 -16.10 3.53 -5.56
C VAL A 174 -17.06 3.87 -4.42
N ALA A 175 -18.37 3.90 -4.68
CA ALA A 175 -19.39 4.21 -3.68
C ALA A 175 -19.37 3.21 -2.50
N LYS A 176 -19.20 1.91 -2.79
CA LYS A 176 -19.09 0.86 -1.77
C LYS A 176 -17.87 1.09 -0.85
N ARG A 177 -16.70 1.37 -1.41
CA ARG A 177 -15.47 1.65 -0.65
C ARG A 177 -15.58 2.93 0.17
N ILE A 178 -16.18 3.99 -0.39
CA ILE A 178 -16.48 5.23 0.34
C ILE A 178 -17.39 4.93 1.54
N ALA A 179 -18.43 4.13 1.38
CA ALA A 179 -19.34 3.76 2.46
C ALA A 179 -18.65 2.94 3.55
N LEU A 180 -17.76 2.01 3.17
CA LEU A 180 -16.97 1.23 4.13
C LEU A 180 -16.02 2.11 4.93
N ILE A 181 -15.28 3.02 4.27
CA ILE A 181 -14.41 3.98 4.94
C ILE A 181 -15.22 4.89 5.88
N LYS A 182 -16.38 5.39 5.43
CA LYS A 182 -17.22 6.28 6.26
C LYS A 182 -17.74 5.62 7.53
N LYS A 183 -17.95 4.30 7.54
CA LYS A 183 -18.29 3.55 8.76
C LYS A 183 -17.15 3.55 9.79
N GLN A 184 -15.90 3.54 9.33
CA GLN A 184 -14.71 3.55 10.17
C GLN A 184 -14.31 4.98 10.58
N TYR A 185 -14.54 5.94 9.69
CA TYR A 185 -14.17 7.35 9.84
C TYR A 185 -15.40 8.25 9.57
N PRO A 186 -16.23 8.56 10.59
CA PRO A 186 -17.49 9.29 10.38
C PRO A 186 -17.34 10.68 9.75
N LEU A 187 -16.20 11.34 9.95
CA LEU A 187 -15.87 12.65 9.37
C LEU A 187 -15.38 12.57 7.91
N PHE A 188 -15.16 11.36 7.38
CA PHE A 188 -14.68 11.16 6.02
C PHE A 188 -15.62 11.79 4.99
N ASN A 189 -15.06 12.70 4.20
CA ASN A 189 -15.74 13.35 3.08
C ASN A 189 -14.90 13.22 1.81
N PHE A 190 -15.20 12.19 1.02
CA PHE A 190 -14.49 11.91 -0.22
C PHE A 190 -14.47 13.10 -1.19
N LYS A 191 -15.59 13.84 -1.33
CA LYS A 191 -15.67 14.99 -2.24
C LYS A 191 -14.72 16.12 -1.82
N SER A 192 -14.64 16.40 -0.53
CA SER A 192 -13.72 17.40 0.03
C SER A 192 -12.26 17.02 -0.25
N ILE A 193 -11.88 15.78 0.07
CA ILE A 193 -10.53 15.24 -0.17
C ILE A 193 -10.20 15.27 -1.66
N ARG A 194 -11.12 14.78 -2.49
CA ARG A 194 -10.94 14.72 -3.94
C ARG A 194 -10.70 16.11 -4.53
N ASN A 195 -11.36 17.15 -4.05
CA ASN A 195 -11.17 18.51 -4.56
C ASN A 195 -9.77 19.08 -4.27
N LYS A 196 -9.05 18.55 -3.26
CA LYS A 196 -7.71 18.99 -2.89
C LYS A 196 -6.60 18.32 -3.72
N LEU A 197 -6.87 17.20 -4.39
CA LEU A 197 -5.87 16.39 -5.11
C LEU A 197 -6.04 16.50 -6.63
N GLU A 198 -4.98 16.68 -7.42
CA GLU A 198 -5.10 16.78 -8.89
C GLU A 198 -5.33 15.40 -9.55
N LYS A 199 -6.39 15.23 -10.34
CA LYS A 199 -6.74 13.98 -11.08
C LYS A 199 -5.63 13.41 -11.98
N LYS A 200 -4.71 14.24 -12.47
CA LYS A 200 -3.58 13.77 -13.28
C LYS A 200 -2.52 13.03 -12.46
N TYR A 201 -2.46 13.25 -11.15
CA TYR A 201 -1.47 12.66 -10.25
C TYR A 201 -2.04 11.52 -9.42
N VAL A 202 -3.29 11.68 -8.99
CA VAL A 202 -3.95 10.78 -8.05
C VAL A 202 -5.31 10.41 -8.61
N ASN A 203 -5.58 9.13 -8.78
CA ASN A 203 -6.90 8.61 -9.15
C ASN A 203 -7.76 8.41 -7.90
N ASP A 204 -9.04 8.12 -8.10
CA ASP A 204 -9.98 7.92 -7.00
C ASP A 204 -9.65 6.65 -6.21
N ASP A 205 -9.16 5.59 -6.88
CA ASP A 205 -8.68 4.37 -6.24
C ASP A 205 -7.44 4.61 -5.38
N ASP A 206 -6.47 5.41 -5.84
CA ASP A 206 -5.26 5.72 -5.06
C ASP A 206 -5.60 6.35 -3.67
N ILE A 207 -6.63 7.22 -3.62
CA ILE A 207 -7.10 7.85 -2.36
C ILE A 207 -7.75 6.80 -1.46
N LEU A 208 -8.63 5.98 -2.00
CA LEU A 208 -9.38 5.00 -1.21
C LEU A 208 -8.45 3.88 -0.70
N ASP A 209 -7.50 3.46 -1.52
CA ASP A 209 -6.54 2.41 -1.21
C ASP A 209 -5.54 2.88 -0.14
N SER A 210 -5.01 4.10 -0.24
CA SER A 210 -4.15 4.67 0.84
C SER A 210 -4.87 4.79 2.19
N ILE A 211 -6.16 5.14 2.21
CA ILE A 211 -6.97 5.16 3.44
C ILE A 211 -7.23 3.74 3.96
N ALA A 212 -7.51 2.77 3.08
CA ALA A 212 -7.68 1.37 3.47
C ALA A 212 -6.40 0.80 4.09
N VAL A 213 -5.25 1.14 3.52
CA VAL A 213 -3.94 0.81 4.05
C VAL A 213 -3.72 1.47 5.42
N LEU A 214 -4.08 2.75 5.57
CA LEU A 214 -3.98 3.46 6.85
C LEU A 214 -4.81 2.76 7.93
N TRP A 215 -6.04 2.33 7.60
CA TRP A 215 -6.90 1.62 8.54
C TRP A 215 -6.24 0.34 9.07
N SER A 216 -5.71 -0.51 8.20
CA SER A 216 -5.01 -1.72 8.65
C SER A 216 -3.73 -1.39 9.43
N THR A 217 -3.04 -0.30 9.06
CA THR A 217 -1.86 0.18 9.80
C THR A 217 -2.22 0.57 11.23
N GLN A 218 -3.36 1.24 11.45
CA GLN A 218 -3.87 1.51 12.79
C GLN A 218 -4.15 0.21 13.55
N LYS A 219 -4.73 -0.81 12.89
CA LYS A 219 -4.94 -2.14 13.50
C LYS A 219 -3.64 -2.86 13.87
N ILE A 220 -2.56 -2.64 13.13
CA ILE A 220 -1.23 -3.17 13.47
C ILE A 220 -0.76 -2.54 14.78
N ILE A 221 -0.87 -1.22 14.94
CA ILE A 221 -0.51 -0.51 16.18
C ILE A 221 -1.36 -0.98 17.36
N ASP A 222 -2.65 -1.17 17.13
CA ASP A 222 -3.59 -1.66 18.15
C ASP A 222 -3.38 -3.16 18.48
N ASN A 223 -2.46 -3.86 17.78
CA ASN A 223 -2.20 -5.30 17.89
C ASN A 223 -3.43 -6.19 17.61
N ILE A 224 -4.33 -5.73 16.74
CA ILE A 224 -5.56 -6.46 16.35
C ILE A 224 -5.66 -6.70 14.84
N ALA A 225 -4.65 -6.33 14.06
CA ALA A 225 -4.62 -6.58 12.62
C ALA A 225 -4.63 -8.08 12.31
N SER A 226 -5.35 -8.44 11.26
CA SER A 226 -5.21 -9.76 10.65
C SER A 226 -4.06 -9.76 9.66
N TYR A 227 -3.52 -10.94 9.36
CA TYR A 227 -2.53 -11.09 8.31
C TYR A 227 -2.60 -12.50 7.71
N VAL A 228 -2.10 -12.60 6.48
CA VAL A 228 -1.82 -13.87 5.83
C VAL A 228 -0.35 -13.96 5.45
N PRO A 229 0.25 -15.15 5.51
CA PRO A 229 -0.36 -16.42 5.88
C PRO A 229 -0.40 -16.61 7.41
N LYS A 230 -1.18 -17.59 7.89
CA LYS A 230 -1.18 -17.95 9.32
C LYS A 230 0.19 -18.45 9.79
N ASN A 231 0.89 -19.19 8.93
CA ASN A 231 2.24 -19.71 9.18
C ASN A 231 3.19 -19.18 8.10
N PRO A 232 3.81 -18.00 8.31
CA PRO A 232 4.64 -17.38 7.29
C PRO A 232 6.01 -18.04 7.20
N GLU A 233 6.58 -18.03 6.00
CA GLU A 233 7.91 -18.61 5.74
C GLU A 233 9.00 -17.88 6.53
N THR A 234 8.81 -16.59 6.77
CA THR A 234 9.61 -15.76 7.66
C THR A 234 8.68 -14.89 8.52
N PRO A 235 9.10 -14.40 9.70
CA PRO A 235 8.26 -13.53 10.54
C PRO A 235 7.70 -12.29 9.82
N MET A 236 8.38 -11.84 8.76
CA MET A 236 8.05 -10.66 7.96
C MET A 236 7.28 -10.98 6.66
N SER A 237 7.17 -12.25 6.26
CA SER A 237 6.46 -12.66 5.04
C SER A 237 4.95 -12.64 5.23
N LYS A 238 4.41 -11.46 5.53
CA LYS A 238 3.00 -11.23 5.86
C LYS A 238 2.42 -10.13 4.99
N ILE A 239 1.16 -10.33 4.59
CA ILE A 239 0.28 -9.27 4.08
C ILE A 239 -0.76 -9.01 5.16
N TYR A 240 -0.70 -7.82 5.75
CA TYR A 240 -1.65 -7.37 6.76
C TYR A 240 -2.92 -6.83 6.12
N TYR A 241 -4.02 -6.89 6.88
CA TYR A 241 -5.28 -6.26 6.56
C TYR A 241 -6.13 -6.03 7.80
#